data_AF-A0A3N5NH87-F1
#
_entry.id   AF-A0A3N5NH87-F1
#
_cell.length_a   1.000
_cell.length_b   1.000
_cell.length_c   1.000
_cell.angle_alpha   90.00
_cell.angle_beta   90.00
_cell.angle_gamma   90.00
#
_symmetry.space_group_name_H-M   'P 1'
#
loop_
_entity.id
_entity.type
_entity.pdbx_description
1 polymer ?
#
loop_
_entity_poly.entity_id
_entity_poly.type
_entity_poly.pdbx_seq_one_letter_code
_entity_poly.pdbx_strand_id
1 'polypeptide(L)'
;MDQTSPTRLFARHAAELRYEALPRTLVDLLKQCVLDTLGVSIAASTLAPEADIVTDYVKALGGRSVATIWGFGGKAPAPWA
;
A
#
# COMPACT_ATOMS: atom_id res chain seq x y z
N MET A 1 34.17 9.42 -16.39
CA MET A 1 33.43 9.45 -15.10
C MET A 1 32.05 8.90 -15.37
N ASP A 2 31.73 7.72 -14.85
CA ASP A 2 30.43 7.08 -15.00
C ASP A 2 29.38 7.84 -14.16
N GLN A 3 28.72 8.82 -14.76
CA GLN A 3 27.62 9.56 -14.14
C GLN A 3 26.36 8.70 -14.27
N THR A 4 26.15 7.78 -13.32
CA THR A 4 24.91 7.02 -13.24
C THR A 4 23.74 7.97 -13.00
N SER A 5 22.77 8.02 -13.92
CA SER A 5 21.56 8.85 -13.77
C SER A 5 20.85 8.62 -12.42
N PRO A 6 20.29 9.65 -11.77
CA PRO A 6 19.54 9.51 -10.52
C PRO A 6 18.43 8.44 -10.58
N THR A 7 17.71 8.34 -11.70
CA THR A 7 16.68 7.30 -11.89
C THR A 7 17.28 5.90 -11.82
N ARG A 8 18.48 5.70 -12.38
CA ARG A 8 19.20 4.42 -12.34
C ARG A 8 19.73 4.11 -10.94
N LEU A 9 20.11 5.12 -10.16
CA LEU A 9 20.49 4.95 -8.76
C LEU A 9 19.31 4.49 -7.90
N PHE A 10 18.15 5.14 -8.00
CA PHE A 10 16.95 4.74 -7.27
C PHE A 10 16.47 3.35 -7.66
N ALA A 11 16.44 3.04 -8.97
CA ALA A 11 16.04 1.72 -9.45
C ALA A 11 16.94 0.60 -8.90
N ARG A 12 18.26 0.81 -8.92
CA ARG A 12 19.22 -0.14 -8.35
C ARG A 12 19.03 -0.30 -6.84
N HIS A 13 18.91 0.80 -6.11
CA HIS A 13 18.69 0.76 -4.66
C HIS A 13 17.41 0.00 -4.30
N ALA A 14 16.29 0.28 -4.97
CA ALA A 14 15.02 -0.40 -4.71
C ALA A 14 15.07 -1.91 -5.05
N ALA A 15 15.80 -2.30 -6.10
CA ALA A 15 15.93 -3.71 -6.52
C ALA A 15 16.88 -4.52 -5.61
N GLU A 16 17.91 -3.90 -5.05
CA GLU A 16 18.96 -4.58 -4.27
C GLU A 16 18.76 -4.47 -2.74
N LEU A 17 17.87 -3.59 -2.27
CA LEU A 17 17.62 -3.42 -0.85
C LEU A 17 17.11 -4.71 -0.20
N ARG A 18 17.73 -5.08 0.92
CA ARG A 18 17.38 -6.24 1.72
C ARG A 18 16.88 -5.83 3.09
N TYR A 19 15.97 -6.62 3.66
CA TYR A 19 15.43 -6.37 4.99
C TYR A 19 16.53 -6.33 6.06
N GLU A 20 17.55 -7.18 5.96
CA GLU A 20 18.65 -7.25 6.93
C GLU A 20 19.56 -6.01 6.92
N ALA A 21 19.49 -5.19 5.87
CA ALA A 21 20.21 -3.92 5.80
C ALA A 21 19.48 -2.79 6.56
N LEU A 22 18.23 -3.01 6.99
CA LEU A 22 17.45 -2.00 7.68
C LEU A 22 17.89 -1.87 9.16
N PRO A 23 18.16 -0.65 9.65
CA PRO A 23 18.36 -0.42 11.08
C PRO A 23 17.15 -0.89 11.89
N ARG A 24 17.38 -1.51 13.05
CA ARG A 24 16.29 -1.99 13.93
C ARG A 24 15.31 -0.87 14.29
N THR A 25 15.81 0.32 14.58
CA THR A 25 14.99 1.51 14.88
C THR A 25 14.07 1.89 13.73
N LEU A 26 14.54 1.75 12.48
CA LEU A 26 13.72 1.99 11.30
C LEU A 26 12.64 0.92 11.15
N VAL A 27 12.97 -0.35 11.38
CA VAL A 27 11.98 -1.44 11.35
C VAL A 27 10.85 -1.20 12.36
N ASP A 28 11.19 -0.77 13.58
CA ASP A 28 10.19 -0.53 14.61
C ASP A 28 9.31 0.69 14.28
N LEU A 29 9.89 1.75 13.71
CA LEU A 29 9.11 2.88 13.19
C LEU A 29 8.18 2.45 12.04
N LEU A 30 8.66 1.64 11.10
CA LEU A 30 7.86 1.17 9.97
C LEU A 30 6.65 0.34 10.42
N LYS A 31 6.81 -0.49 11.46
CA LYS A 31 5.67 -1.21 12.06
C LYS A 31 4.62 -0.24 12.60
N GLN A 32 5.03 0.87 13.20
CA GLN A 32 4.09 1.89 13.68
C GLN A 32 3.38 2.57 12.51
N CYS A 33 4.08 2.91 11.43
CA CYS A 33 3.45 3.47 10.23
C CYS A 33 2.44 2.51 9.59
N VAL A 34 2.77 1.22 9.52
CA VAL A 34 1.85 0.19 9.03
C VAL A 34 0.61 0.09 9.94
N LEU A 35 0.81 0.08 11.26
CA LEU A 35 -0.28 0.04 12.23
C LEU A 35 -1.19 1.26 12.10
N ASP A 36 -0.61 2.45 11.98
CA ASP A 36 -1.34 3.71 11.78
C ASP A 36 -2.17 3.67 10.49
N THR A 37 -1.56 3.29 9.36
CA THR A 37 -2.23 3.21 8.06
C THR A 37 -3.42 2.25 8.12
N LEU A 38 -3.24 1.05 8.70
CA LEU A 38 -4.31 0.09 8.89
C LEU A 38 -5.43 0.66 9.77
N GLY A 39 -5.07 1.29 10.88
CA GLY A 39 -6.02 1.87 11.83
C GLY A 39 -6.89 2.94 11.19
N VAL A 40 -6.27 3.94 10.56
CA VAL A 40 -7.01 5.06 9.95
C VAL A 40 -7.84 4.61 8.74
N SER A 41 -7.33 3.68 7.92
CA SER A 41 -8.04 3.20 6.73
C SER A 41 -9.27 2.37 7.10
N ILE A 42 -9.15 1.49 8.10
CA ILE A 42 -10.28 0.70 8.59
C ILE A 42 -11.31 1.61 9.29
N ALA A 43 -10.87 2.56 10.11
CA ALA A 43 -11.80 3.49 10.75
C ALA A 43 -12.58 4.30 9.71
N ALA A 44 -11.90 4.83 8.69
CA ALA A 44 -12.50 5.59 7.60
C ALA A 44 -13.59 4.80 6.86
N SER A 45 -13.48 3.47 6.76
CA SER A 45 -14.51 2.65 6.10
C SER A 45 -15.91 2.74 6.74
N THR A 46 -16.00 3.21 7.98
CA THR A 46 -17.27 3.43 8.69
C THR A 46 -17.59 4.89 8.95
N LEU A 47 -16.61 5.79 8.82
CA LEU A 47 -16.70 7.19 9.21
C LEU A 47 -16.75 8.16 8.02
N ALA A 48 -16.29 7.73 6.84
CA ALA A 48 -16.25 8.55 5.63
C ALA A 48 -17.24 8.01 4.59
N PRO A 49 -18.39 8.67 4.36
CA PRO A 49 -19.39 8.23 3.37
C PRO A 49 -18.83 8.12 1.94
N GLU A 50 -17.79 8.89 1.61
CA GLU A 50 -17.13 8.84 0.31
C GLU A 50 -16.45 7.49 0.05
N ALA A 51 -16.10 6.75 1.11
CA ALA A 51 -15.48 5.44 0.99
C ALA A 51 -16.46 4.38 0.45
N ASP A 52 -17.77 4.51 0.69
CA ASP A 52 -18.80 3.69 0.05
C ASP A 52 -18.83 3.94 -1.47
N ILE A 53 -18.79 5.21 -1.89
CA ILE A 53 -18.82 5.60 -3.31
C ILE A 53 -17.65 5.00 -4.07
N VAL A 54 -16.44 5.10 -3.52
CA VAL A 54 -15.24 4.52 -4.14
C VAL A 54 -15.31 3.00 -4.18
N THR A 55 -15.80 2.37 -3.11
CA THR A 55 -15.94 0.91 -3.03
C THR A 55 -16.92 0.38 -4.07
N ASP A 56 -18.07 1.03 -4.24
CA ASP A 56 -19.07 0.64 -5.24
C ASP A 56 -18.54 0.80 -6.66
N TYR A 57 -17.81 1.89 -6.92
CA TYR A 57 -17.11 2.08 -8.19
C TYR A 57 -16.11 0.95 -8.46
N VAL A 58 -15.25 0.61 -7.50
CA VAL A 58 -14.27 -0.48 -7.63
C VAL A 58 -14.94 -1.84 -7.86
N LYS A 59 -16.02 -2.14 -7.12
CA LYS A 59 -16.79 -3.38 -7.31
C LYS A 59 -17.41 -3.47 -8.71
N ALA A 60 -17.82 -2.34 -9.29
CA ALA A 60 -18.38 -2.28 -10.64
C ALA A 60 -17.33 -2.51 -11.76
N LEU A 61 -16.04 -2.24 -11.50
CA LEU A 61 -14.97 -2.46 -12.50
C LEU A 61 -14.72 -3.94 -12.84
N GLY A 62 -15.10 -4.88 -11.96
CA GLY A 62 -14.89 -6.31 -12.14
C GLY A 62 -13.41 -6.74 -12.13
N GLY A 63 -13.09 -7.85 -12.82
CA GLY A 63 -11.73 -8.39 -12.91
C GLY A 63 -11.38 -9.43 -11.84
N ARG A 64 -10.09 -9.79 -11.76
CA ARG A 64 -9.62 -10.88 -10.87
C ARG A 64 -9.55 -10.41 -9.41
N SER A 65 -10.49 -10.84 -8.58
CA SER A 65 -10.58 -10.52 -7.15
C SER A 65 -9.49 -11.21 -6.31
N VAL A 66 -8.29 -10.62 -6.26
CA VAL A 66 -7.12 -11.18 -5.55
C VAL A 66 -6.75 -10.44 -4.27
N ALA A 67 -7.18 -9.18 -4.12
CA ALA A 67 -6.86 -8.32 -2.98
C ALA A 67 -8.13 -7.92 -2.23
N THR A 68 -8.04 -7.80 -0.90
CA THR A 68 -9.17 -7.51 -0.01
C THR A 68 -9.37 -6.00 0.11
N ILE A 69 -10.62 -5.55 -0.02
CA ILE A 69 -10.99 -4.16 0.27
C ILE A 69 -11.23 -4.06 1.78
N TRP A 70 -10.41 -3.30 2.50
CA TRP A 70 -10.49 -3.21 3.96
C TRP A 70 -11.79 -2.52 4.42
N GLY A 71 -12.46 -3.11 5.41
CA GLY A 71 -13.66 -2.52 6.03
C GLY A 71 -14.99 -2.77 5.29
N PHE A 72 -14.96 -3.03 3.98
CA PHE A 72 -16.18 -3.16 3.15
C PHE A 72 -16.58 -4.59 2.81
N GLY A 73 -15.73 -5.57 3.16
CA GLY A 73 -15.86 -6.94 2.71
C GLY A 73 -15.63 -7.10 1.20
N GLY A 74 -15.43 -8.35 0.77
CA GLY A 74 -15.16 -8.66 -0.64
C GLY A 74 -13.73 -8.39 -1.08
N LYS A 75 -13.49 -8.55 -2.39
CA LYS A 75 -12.17 -8.49 -3.03
C LYS A 75 -12.23 -7.84 -4.41
N ALA A 76 -11.16 -7.17 -4.80
CA ALA A 76 -10.98 -6.53 -6.09
C ALA A 76 -9.63 -6.90 -6.73
N PRO A 77 -9.40 -6.55 -8.01
CA PRO A 77 -8.05 -6.59 -8.58
C PRO A 77 -7.08 -5.75 -7.77
N ALA A 78 -5.83 -6.23 -7.62
CA ALA A 78 -4.81 -5.56 -6.80
C ALA A 78 -4.58 -4.07 -7.12
N PRO A 79 -4.69 -3.57 -8.36
CA PRO A 79 -4.54 -2.14 -8.64
C PRO A 79 -5.67 -1.26 -8.09
N TRP A 80 -6.81 -1.85 -7.70
CA TRP A 80 -8.02 -1.14 -7.29
C TRP A 80 -8.45 -1.41 -5.84
N ALA A 81 -7.80 -2.36 -5.17
CA ALA A 81 -8.10 -2.77 -3.79
C ALA A 81 -7.25 -1.98 -2.79
#